data_AF-W7BUN0-F1
#
_entry.id   AF-W7BUN0-F1
#
_cell.length_a   1.000
_cell.length_b   1.000
_cell.length_c   1.000
_cell.angle_alpha   90.00
_cell.angle_beta   90.00
_cell.angle_gamma   90.00
#
_symmetry.space_group_name_H-M   'P 1'
#
loop_
_entity.id
_entity.type
_entity.pdbx_description
1 polymer ?
#
loop_
_entity_poly.entity_id
_entity_poly.type
_entity_poly.pdbx_seq_one_letter_code
_entity_poly.pdbx_strand_id
1 'polypeptide(L)' 'MKKAILDVIKKYETIIIHRHVRPDPDAYGSQMGLAAVLEGNFPDKQIFLCW' A
#
# COMPACT_ATOMS: atom_id res chain seq x y z
N MET A 1 1.97 15.10 9.40
CA MET A 1 1.46 13.71 9.39
C MET A 1 1.69 13.01 8.05
N LYS A 2 1.15 13.49 6.92
CA LYS A 2 1.31 12.86 5.59
C LYS A 2 2.78 12.67 5.14
N LYS A 3 3.66 13.63 5.46
CA LYS A 3 5.10 13.57 5.12
C LYS A 3 5.81 12.37 5.77
N ALA A 4 5.51 12.11 7.05
CA ALA A 4 6.13 11.02 7.80
C ALA A 4 5.80 9.63 7.21
N ILE A 5 4.58 9.44 6.68
CA ILE A 5 4.18 8.20 6.02
C ILE A 5 4.98 8.00 4.73
N LEU A 6 5.13 9.05 3.93
CA LEU A 6 5.90 8.99 2.69
C LEU A 6 7.39 8.69 2.96
N ASP A 7 7.96 9.27 4.01
CA ASP A 7 9.34 9.01 4.40
C ASP A 7 9.56 7.54 4.82
N VAL A 8 8.58 6.96 5.53
CA VAL A 8 8.56 5.52 5.88
C VAL A 8 8.45 4.66 4.62
N ILE A 9 7.53 4.97 3.71
CA ILE A 9 7.38 4.25 2.43
C ILE A 9 8.67 4.26 1.62
N LYS A 10 9.38 5.39 1.59
CA LYS A 10 10.68 5.48 0.90
C LYS A 10 11.75 4.63 1.57
N LYS A 11 11.76 4.58 2.91
CA LYS A 11 12.77 3.88 3.71
C LYS A 11 12.73 2.35 3.56
N TYR A 12 11.56 1.75 3.38
CA TYR A 12 11.42 0.28 3.30
C TYR A 12 11.28 -0.21 1.86
N GLU A 13 11.95 -1.31 1.53
CA GLU A 13 11.87 -1.96 0.21
C GLU A 13 10.61 -2.82 0.06
N THR A 14 10.16 -3.41 1.16
CA THR A 14 8.97 -4.27 1.21
C THR A 14 7.84 -3.58 1.95
N ILE A 15 6.66 -3.54 1.36
CA ILE A 15 5.45 -2.96 1.95
C ILE A 15 4.30 -3.97 1.82
N ILE A 16 3.62 -4.21 2.93
CA ILE A 16 2.47 -5.11 2.98
C ILE A 16 1.24 -4.30 3.38
N ILE A 17 0.19 -4.37 2.57
CA ILE A 17 -1.06 -3.63 2.79
C ILE A 17 -2.14 -4.61 3.23
N HIS A 18 -2.63 -4.41 4.44
CA HIS A 18 -3.74 -5.16 5.03
C HIS A 18 -5.05 -4.38 4.95
N ARG A 19 -6.13 -5.11 5.15
CA ARG A 19 -7.49 -4.61 5.29
C ARG A 19 -8.22 -5.43 6.35
N HIS A 20 -9.45 -5.04 6.67
CA HIS A 20 -10.27 -5.78 7.61
C HIS A 20 -10.91 -7.03 6.98
N VAL A 21 -11.29 -7.97 7.85
CA VAL A 21 -12.09 -9.14 7.46
C VAL A 21 -13.46 -8.71 6.93
N ARG A 22 -14.03 -9.50 6.01
CA ARG A 22 -15.29 -9.17 5.30
C ARG A 22 -15.20 -7.78 4.64
N PRO A 23 -14.26 -7.62 3.70
CA PRO A 23 -14.01 -6.35 3.04
C PRO A 23 -15.23 -5.90 2.23
N ASP A 24 -15.53 -4.62 2.32
CA ASP A 24 -16.46 -3.96 1.40
C ASP A 24 -15.69 -3.48 0.15
N PRO A 25 -16.40 -2.98 -0.89
CA PRO A 25 -15.74 -2.48 -2.10
C PRO A 25 -14.72 -1.35 -1.84
N ASP A 26 -14.89 -0.57 -0.77
CA ASP A 26 -13.94 0.49 -0.40
C ASP A 26 -12.65 -0.08 0.16
N ALA A 27 -12.71 -1.11 1.00
CA ALA A 27 -11.52 -1.80 1.50
C ALA A 27 -10.68 -2.40 0.37
N TYR A 28 -11.33 -2.95 -0.67
CA TYR A 28 -10.67 -3.36 -1.91
C TYR A 28 -10.08 -2.17 -2.66
N GLY A 29 -10.86 -1.09 -2.86
CA GLY A 29 -10.45 0.08 -3.60
C GLY A 29 -9.26 0.81 -2.96
N SER A 30 -9.30 1.02 -1.65
CA SER A 30 -8.24 1.65 -0.87
C SER A 30 -6.96 0.80 -0.86
N GLN A 31 -7.08 -0.53 -0.70
CA GLN A 31 -5.93 -1.44 -0.70
C GLN A 31 -5.25 -1.47 -2.08
N MET A 32 -6.01 -1.79 -3.13
CA MET A 32 -5.47 -1.92 -4.49
C MET A 32 -5.07 -0.57 -5.07
N GLY A 33 -5.81 0.50 -4.78
CA GLY A 33 -5.50 1.84 -5.23
C GLY A 33 -4.16 2.33 -4.66
N LEU A 34 -3.91 2.10 -3.37
CA LEU A 34 -2.62 2.44 -2.78
C LEU A 34 -1.49 1.58 -3.38
N ALA A 35 -1.71 0.27 -3.56
CA ALA A 35 -0.71 -0.60 -4.19
C ALA A 35 -0.34 -0.13 -5.60
N ALA A 36 -1.33 0.13 -6.45
CA ALA A 36 -1.09 0.59 -7.81
C ALA A 36 -0.31 1.92 -7.87
N VAL A 37 -0.62 2.85 -6.96
CA VAL A 37 0.14 4.10 -6.84
C VAL A 37 1.58 3.83 -6.42
N LEU A 38 1.81 2.92 -5.46
CA LEU A 38 3.16 2.61 -4.99
C LEU A 38 3.99 1.88 -6.04
N GLU A 39 3.42 0.90 -6.74
CA GLU A 39 4.08 0.18 -7.83
C GLU A 39 4.45 1.12 -8.98
N GLY A 40 3.56 2.07 -9.32
CA GLY A 40 3.83 3.05 -10.37
C GLY A 40 4.90 4.10 -10.01
N ASN A 41 5.04 4.45 -8.73
CA ASN A 41 6.01 5.45 -8.28
C ASN A 41 7.33 4.84 -7.77
N PHE A 42 7.34 3.57 -7.39
CA PHE A 42 8.48 2.86 -6.80
C PHE A 42 8.59 1.44 -7.40
N PRO A 43 8.98 1.30 -8.68
CA PRO A 43 8.95 0.02 -9.39
C PRO A 43 9.86 -1.06 -8.79
N ASP A 44 10.90 -0.67 -8.05
CA ASP A 44 11.84 -1.59 -7.42
C ASP A 44 11.37 -2.11 -6.05
N LYS A 45 10.28 -1.56 -5.51
CA LYS A 45 9.74 -1.98 -4.20
C LYS A 45 8.84 -3.19 -4.35
N GLN A 46 8.86 -4.06 -3.35
CA GLN A 46 7.97 -5.20 -3.28
C GLN A 46 6.69 -4.84 -2.51
N ILE A 47 5.57 -4.79 -3.21
CA ILE A 47 4.26 -4.52 -2.65
C ILE A 47 3.46 -5.82 -2.55
N PHE A 48 2.94 -6.13 -1.37
CA PHE A 48 2.09 -7.30 -1.15
C PHE A 48 0.72 -6.90 -0.61
N LEU A 49 -0.31 -7.58 -1.11
CA LEU A 49 -1.69 -7.40 -0.66
C LEU A 49 -2.13 -8.63 0.13
N CYS A 50 -2.53 -8.43 1.39
CA CYS A 50 -3.04 -9.51 2.22
C CYS A 50 -4.57 -9.51 2.30
N TRP A 51 -5.12 -10.71 2.49
CA TRP A 51 -6.54 -10.95 2.69
C TRP A 51 -7.02 -10.49 4.06
#